data_AF-A0A9Y2L2J2-F1
#
_entry.id   AF-A0A9Y2L2J2-F1
#
_cell.length_a   1.000
_cell.length_b   1.000
_cell.length_c   1.000
_cell.angle_alpha   90.00
_cell.angle_beta   90.00
_cell.angle_gamma   90.00
#
_symmetry.space_group_name_H-M   'P 1'
#
loop_
_entity.id
_entity.type
_entity.pdbx_description
1 polymer ?
#
loop_
_entity_poly.entity_id
_entity_poly.type
_entity_poly.pdbx_seq_one_letter_code
_entity_poly.pdbx_strand_id
1 'polypeptide(L)'
;MRHGFPYLRPGMTVGLLGGSFDPAHMGHVQISRAALAQFGLDRVWWLVSPGNPLKRHQPAPLEQRMAAARAIMRHPNIHISDAEAQLGTRYTAQTLRHLRRLYPGVRFVWLMGADNLAQFHRWRDWRQILDTVPVGVMARPGDRISARLSPAARIYAPYRLKGSESRLLAHAQCPAWCFVNVPMVDASSSAIRARGEWSASQERRAKTGADDHS
;
A
#
# COMPACT_ATOMS: atom_id res chain seq x y z
N MET A 1 10.74 -15.59 -14.33
CA MET A 1 9.48 -14.94 -13.92
C MET A 1 8.37 -15.97 -14.04
N ARG A 2 7.52 -16.18 -13.03
CA ARG A 2 6.27 -16.94 -13.19
C ARG A 2 5.16 -15.91 -13.38
N HIS A 3 4.50 -15.91 -14.55
CA HIS A 3 3.25 -15.19 -14.83
C HIS A 3 3.13 -13.76 -14.26
N GLY A 4 3.93 -12.81 -14.73
CA GLY A 4 3.71 -11.38 -14.42
C GLY A 4 4.12 -10.89 -13.02
N PHE A 5 4.56 -11.78 -12.13
CA PHE A 5 5.05 -11.39 -10.79
C PHE A 5 6.58 -11.48 -10.66
N PRO A 6 7.22 -10.57 -9.88
CA PRO A 6 8.67 -10.58 -9.70
C PRO A 6 9.10 -11.79 -8.87
N TYR A 7 10.34 -12.23 -9.06
CA TYR A 7 10.87 -13.33 -8.25
C TYR A 7 11.18 -12.88 -6.82
N LEU A 8 10.72 -13.66 -5.84
CA LEU A 8 11.06 -13.51 -4.42
C LEU A 8 11.59 -14.84 -3.91
N ARG A 9 12.63 -14.80 -3.08
CA ARG A 9 13.23 -15.99 -2.48
C ARG A 9 12.52 -16.34 -1.17
N PRO A 10 12.30 -17.64 -0.87
CA PRO A 10 11.91 -18.06 0.48
C PRO A 10 12.85 -17.45 1.53
N GLY A 11 12.30 -17.05 2.67
CA GLY A 11 13.00 -16.34 3.73
C GLY A 11 12.91 -14.82 3.65
N MET A 12 12.67 -14.24 2.46
CA MET A 12 12.58 -12.79 2.30
C MET A 12 11.40 -12.18 3.05
N THR A 13 11.58 -10.94 3.51
CA THR A 13 10.55 -10.11 4.13
C THR A 13 10.06 -9.04 3.16
N VAL A 14 8.75 -9.00 2.92
CA VAL A 14 8.14 -8.13 1.90
C VAL A 14 6.99 -7.33 2.50
N GLY A 15 7.14 -6.01 2.53
CA GLY A 15 6.07 -5.09 2.87
C GLY A 15 5.11 -4.88 1.71
N LEU A 16 3.82 -4.96 1.96
CA LEU A 16 2.76 -4.72 0.98
C LEU A 16 2.04 -3.42 1.34
N LEU A 17 2.29 -2.35 0.57
CA LEU A 17 1.64 -1.06 0.74
C LEU A 17 0.50 -0.92 -0.26
N GLY A 18 -0.73 -1.15 0.20
CA GLY A 18 -1.93 -0.97 -0.63
C GLY A 18 -2.44 0.47 -0.67
N GLY A 19 -2.93 0.89 -1.84
CA GLY A 19 -3.50 2.22 -2.02
C GLY A 19 -4.11 2.42 -3.40
N SER A 20 -4.90 3.48 -3.56
CA SER A 20 -5.35 3.89 -4.90
C SER A 20 -4.21 4.53 -5.70
N PHE A 21 -3.28 5.23 -5.03
CA PHE A 21 -2.20 5.99 -5.68
C PHE A 21 -2.72 6.91 -6.80
N ASP A 22 -3.68 7.78 -6.46
CA ASP A 22 -4.46 8.58 -7.42
C ASP A 22 -4.32 10.10 -7.19
N PRO A 23 -3.15 10.71 -7.46
CA PRO A 23 -1.92 10.07 -7.90
C PRO A 23 -1.03 9.63 -6.74
N ALA A 24 -0.04 8.81 -7.06
CA ALA A 24 1.12 8.63 -6.21
C ALA A 24 1.83 9.98 -5.96
N HIS A 25 2.53 10.12 -4.84
CA HIS A 25 3.21 11.36 -4.46
C HIS A 25 4.37 11.11 -3.49
N MET A 26 5.13 12.16 -3.17
CA MET A 26 6.33 12.04 -2.34
C MET A 26 6.09 11.47 -0.94
N GLY A 27 4.93 11.75 -0.32
CA GLY A 27 4.55 11.06 0.93
C GLY A 27 4.55 9.52 0.83
N HIS A 28 4.08 8.93 -0.28
CA HIS A 28 4.16 7.47 -0.50
C HIS A 28 5.62 7.01 -0.61
N VAL A 29 6.47 7.77 -1.30
CA VAL A 29 7.91 7.47 -1.40
C VAL A 29 8.56 7.50 -0.03
N GLN A 30 8.22 8.52 0.75
CA GLN A 30 8.57 8.77 2.14
C GLN A 30 8.38 7.52 3.01
N ILE A 31 7.12 7.13 3.09
CA ILE A 31 6.63 6.01 3.89
C ILE A 31 7.27 4.69 3.45
N SER A 32 7.51 4.50 2.15
CA SER A 32 8.04 3.23 1.65
C SER A 32 9.50 3.04 2.00
N ARG A 33 10.30 4.11 1.92
CA ARG A 33 11.70 4.10 2.39
C ARG A 33 11.78 3.91 3.90
N ALA A 34 10.90 4.58 4.64
CA ALA A 34 10.81 4.40 6.08
C ALA A 34 10.40 2.96 6.46
N ALA A 35 9.45 2.36 5.74
CA ALA A 35 9.03 0.98 5.97
C ALA A 35 10.18 -0.02 5.81
N LEU A 36 10.98 0.12 4.74
CA LEU A 36 12.18 -0.70 4.53
C LEU A 36 13.10 -0.65 5.75
N ALA A 37 13.43 0.55 6.23
CA ALA A 37 14.39 0.75 7.32
C ALA A 37 13.84 0.35 8.70
N GLN A 38 12.60 0.74 9.00
CA GLN A 38 12.00 0.57 10.33
C GLN A 38 11.56 -0.87 10.58
N PHE A 39 10.98 -1.53 9.57
CA PHE A 39 10.52 -2.92 9.72
C PHE A 39 11.57 -3.95 9.25
N GLY A 40 12.74 -3.51 8.77
CA GLY A 40 13.80 -4.41 8.32
C GLY A 40 13.39 -5.25 7.11
N LEU A 41 12.71 -4.63 6.15
CA LEU A 41 12.15 -5.34 5.01
C LEU A 41 13.17 -5.46 3.87
N ASP A 42 13.25 -6.62 3.23
CA ASP A 42 14.05 -6.82 2.02
C ASP A 42 13.47 -6.08 0.82
N ARG A 43 12.13 -6.06 0.72
CA ARG A 43 11.39 -5.43 -0.38
C ARG A 43 10.13 -4.75 0.11
N VAL A 44 9.67 -3.75 -0.64
CA VAL A 44 8.32 -3.18 -0.51
C VAL A 44 7.62 -3.23 -1.86
N TRP A 45 6.36 -3.63 -1.87
CA TRP A 45 5.51 -3.56 -3.05
C TRP A 45 4.45 -2.50 -2.85
N TRP A 46 4.27 -1.65 -3.85
CA TRP A 46 3.07 -0.84 -3.97
C TRP A 46 2.02 -1.67 -4.69
N LEU A 47 0.94 -2.00 -3.98
CA LEU A 47 -0.21 -2.67 -4.56
C LEU A 47 -1.19 -1.60 -5.00
N VAL A 48 -1.12 -1.24 -6.29
CA VAL A 48 -1.98 -0.22 -6.88
C VAL A 48 -3.34 -0.84 -7.15
N SER A 49 -4.33 -0.42 -6.38
CA SER A 49 -5.66 -1.05 -6.42
C SER A 49 -6.41 -0.73 -7.72
N PRO A 50 -7.19 -1.67 -8.30
CA PRO A 50 -8.06 -1.38 -9.44
C PRO A 50 -9.22 -0.43 -9.08
N GLY A 51 -9.42 -0.13 -7.79
CA GLY A 51 -10.50 0.72 -7.31
C GLY A 51 -11.75 -0.10 -6.93
N ASN A 52 -12.65 0.53 -6.18
CA ASN A 52 -13.91 -0.09 -5.79
C ASN A 52 -15.00 0.32 -6.79
N PRO A 53 -15.56 -0.61 -7.59
CA PRO A 53 -16.59 -0.29 -8.59
C PRO A 53 -17.87 0.31 -8.00
N LEU A 54 -18.09 0.18 -6.69
CA LEU A 54 -19.25 0.73 -5.99
C LEU A 54 -19.08 2.22 -5.62
N LYS A 55 -17.90 2.82 -5.84
CA LYS A 55 -17.68 4.25 -5.56
C LYS A 55 -18.16 5.10 -6.74
N ARG A 56 -18.86 6.20 -6.44
CA ARG A 56 -19.34 7.19 -7.43
C ARG A 56 -18.19 7.83 -8.22
N HIS A 57 -17.07 8.10 -7.56
CA HIS A 57 -15.88 8.66 -8.18
C HIS A 57 -14.83 7.57 -8.29
N GLN A 58 -14.56 7.19 -9.54
CA GLN A 58 -13.50 6.24 -9.85
C GLN A 58 -12.15 6.96 -9.91
N PRO A 59 -11.07 6.29 -9.48
CA PRO A 59 -9.73 6.83 -9.68
C PRO A 59 -9.42 6.92 -11.18
N ALA A 60 -8.34 7.60 -11.53
CA ALA A 60 -7.80 7.54 -12.90
C ALA A 60 -7.56 6.09 -13.35
N PRO A 61 -7.49 5.81 -14.66
CA PRO A 61 -7.18 4.47 -15.18
C PRO A 61 -5.97 3.83 -14.49
N LEU A 62 -6.02 2.51 -14.27
CA LEU A 62 -4.97 1.78 -13.55
C LEU A 62 -3.60 1.99 -14.19
N GLU A 63 -3.50 1.88 -15.52
CA GLU A 63 -2.24 2.11 -16.25
C GLU A 63 -1.66 3.51 -16.02
N GLN A 64 -2.51 4.55 -16.03
CA GLN A 64 -2.06 5.92 -15.77
C GLN A 64 -1.49 6.06 -14.35
N ARG A 65 -2.13 5.45 -13.34
CA ARG A 65 -1.65 5.46 -11.95
C ARG A 65 -0.37 4.64 -11.79
N MET A 66 -0.28 3.49 -12.45
CA MET A 66 0.93 2.65 -12.46
C MET A 66 2.11 3.41 -13.09
N ALA A 67 1.90 4.11 -14.20
CA ALA A 67 2.92 4.95 -14.84
C ALA A 67 3.38 6.10 -13.92
N ALA A 68 2.44 6.83 -13.30
CA ALA A 68 2.77 7.90 -12.36
C ALA A 68 3.53 7.39 -11.12
N ALA A 69 3.13 6.24 -10.57
CA ALA A 69 3.82 5.60 -9.46
C ALA A 69 5.27 5.21 -9.83
N ARG A 70 5.47 4.59 -11.00
CA ARG A 70 6.82 4.22 -11.51
C ARG A 70 7.69 5.46 -11.78
N ALA A 71 7.10 6.57 -12.23
CA ALA A 71 7.84 7.80 -12.51
C ALA A 71 8.50 8.38 -11.26
N ILE A 72 7.79 8.37 -10.12
CA ILE A 72 8.27 8.97 -8.87
C ILE A 72 9.02 7.99 -7.96
N MET A 73 8.72 6.69 -8.03
CA MET A 73 9.33 5.68 -7.17
C MET A 73 10.50 5.00 -7.88
N ARG A 74 11.69 5.57 -7.73
CA ARG A 74 12.95 4.99 -8.20
C ARG A 74 13.73 4.41 -7.03
N HIS A 75 13.57 3.11 -6.78
CA HIS A 75 14.32 2.40 -5.73
C HIS A 75 14.43 0.90 -6.04
N PRO A 76 15.63 0.28 -5.96
CA PRO A 76 15.84 -1.11 -6.40
C PRO A 76 15.05 -2.16 -5.58
N ASN A 77 14.75 -1.84 -4.32
CA ASN A 77 13.99 -2.73 -3.42
C ASN A 77 12.49 -2.42 -3.39
N ILE A 78 11.99 -1.52 -4.24
CA ILE A 78 10.56 -1.17 -4.29
C ILE A 78 9.99 -1.54 -5.65
N HIS A 79 8.91 -2.31 -5.65
CA HIS A 79 8.23 -2.78 -6.85
C HIS A 79 6.82 -2.21 -6.94
N ILE A 80 6.46 -1.66 -8.10
CA ILE A 80 5.10 -1.17 -8.38
C ILE A 80 4.31 -2.30 -9.03
N SER A 81 3.23 -2.73 -8.40
CA SER A 81 2.49 -3.93 -8.75
C SER A 81 0.98 -3.68 -8.88
N ASP A 82 0.42 -4.27 -9.93
CA ASP A 82 -1.00 -4.40 -10.23
C ASP A 82 -1.53 -5.80 -9.84
N ALA A 83 -0.89 -6.45 -8.85
CA ALA A 83 -1.22 -7.80 -8.39
C ALA A 83 -2.72 -8.01 -8.12
N GLU A 84 -3.41 -7.02 -7.54
CA GLU A 84 -4.84 -7.12 -7.26
C GLU A 84 -5.66 -7.33 -8.55
N ALA A 85 -5.29 -6.64 -9.63
CA ALA A 85 -5.93 -6.77 -10.95
C ALA A 85 -5.56 -8.11 -11.61
N GLN A 86 -4.28 -8.47 -11.62
CA GLN A 86 -3.82 -9.76 -12.19
C GLN A 86 -4.46 -10.97 -11.49
N LEU A 87 -4.67 -10.90 -10.18
CA LEU A 87 -5.30 -11.96 -9.38
C LEU A 87 -6.83 -11.90 -9.38
N GLY A 88 -7.44 -10.87 -9.98
CA GLY A 88 -8.89 -10.67 -9.94
C GLY A 88 -9.46 -10.46 -8.52
N THR A 89 -8.64 -9.98 -7.58
CA THR A 89 -9.04 -9.80 -6.18
C THR A 89 -9.54 -8.39 -5.92
N ARG A 90 -10.60 -8.24 -5.11
CA ARG A 90 -11.14 -6.92 -4.71
C ARG A 90 -10.88 -6.55 -3.26
N TYR A 91 -10.57 -7.54 -2.42
CA TYR A 91 -10.37 -7.35 -1.00
C TYR A 91 -8.98 -7.80 -0.59
N THR A 92 -8.31 -7.00 0.24
CA THR A 92 -6.95 -7.27 0.72
C THR A 92 -6.79 -8.68 1.29
N ALA A 93 -7.76 -9.19 2.06
CA ALA A 93 -7.71 -10.56 2.60
C ALA A 93 -7.63 -11.64 1.50
N GLN A 94 -8.27 -11.43 0.34
CA GLN A 94 -8.17 -12.33 -0.81
C GLN A 94 -6.78 -12.23 -1.46
N THR A 95 -6.27 -11.02 -1.68
CA THR A 95 -4.95 -10.77 -2.26
C THR A 95 -3.86 -11.43 -1.43
N LEU A 96 -3.90 -11.26 -0.10
CA LEU A 96 -2.93 -11.85 0.82
C LEU A 96 -2.92 -13.38 0.77
N ARG A 97 -4.10 -14.03 0.69
CA ARG A 97 -4.19 -15.49 0.54
C ARG A 97 -3.54 -15.97 -0.76
N HIS A 98 -3.74 -15.27 -1.87
CA HIS A 98 -3.12 -15.63 -3.15
C HIS A 98 -1.61 -15.43 -3.11
N LEU A 99 -1.14 -14.27 -2.63
CA LEU A 99 0.30 -13.99 -2.55
C LEU A 99 1.05 -14.99 -1.67
N ARG A 100 0.48 -15.38 -0.52
CA ARG A 100 1.10 -16.42 0.33
C ARG A 100 1.19 -17.79 -0.34
N ARG A 101 0.25 -18.15 -1.22
CA ARG A 101 0.29 -19.39 -2.00
C ARG A 101 1.29 -19.31 -3.15
N LEU A 102 1.39 -18.15 -3.80
CA LEU A 102 2.33 -17.93 -4.91
C LEU A 102 3.79 -17.86 -4.45
N TYR A 103 4.02 -17.41 -3.21
CA TYR A 103 5.34 -17.21 -2.63
C TYR A 103 5.52 -18.01 -1.32
N PRO A 104 5.58 -19.35 -1.40
CA PRO A 104 5.81 -20.17 -0.22
C PRO A 104 7.15 -19.80 0.43
N GLY A 105 7.12 -19.59 1.75
CA GLY A 105 8.30 -19.22 2.54
C GLY A 105 8.65 -17.73 2.54
N VAL A 106 7.97 -16.88 1.78
CA VAL A 106 8.10 -15.41 1.91
C VAL A 106 7.26 -14.91 3.08
N ARG A 107 7.82 -13.96 3.84
CA ARG A 107 7.17 -13.30 4.97
C ARG A 107 6.58 -11.98 4.52
N PHE A 108 5.27 -11.95 4.31
CA PHE A 108 4.57 -10.71 3.97
C PHE A 108 4.20 -9.93 5.22
N VAL A 109 4.33 -8.60 5.14
CA VAL A 109 3.83 -7.64 6.14
C VAL A 109 2.89 -6.68 5.43
N TRP A 110 1.67 -6.52 5.94
CA TRP A 110 0.78 -5.50 5.39
C TRP A 110 1.15 -4.13 5.96
N LEU A 111 1.35 -3.15 5.08
CA LEU A 111 1.72 -1.78 5.43
C LEU A 111 0.52 -0.85 5.24
N MET A 112 0.24 -0.02 6.25
CA MET A 112 -0.79 1.02 6.13
C MET A 112 -0.45 2.28 6.93
N GLY A 113 -1.09 3.38 6.56
CA GLY A 113 -1.06 4.61 7.36
C GLY A 113 -1.95 4.50 8.62
N ALA A 114 -1.68 5.37 9.59
CA ALA A 114 -2.49 5.51 10.80
C ALA A 114 -3.95 5.94 10.51
N ASP A 115 -4.17 6.73 9.47
CA ASP A 115 -5.48 7.08 8.93
C ASP A 115 -6.27 5.85 8.45
N ASN A 116 -5.62 4.94 7.73
CA ASN A 116 -6.22 3.66 7.34
C ASN A 116 -6.55 2.79 8.54
N LEU A 117 -5.68 2.75 9.56
CA LEU A 117 -5.94 1.99 10.79
C LEU A 117 -7.23 2.46 11.49
N ALA A 118 -7.50 3.77 11.51
CA ALA A 118 -8.72 4.32 12.12
C ALA A 118 -10.01 3.73 11.51
N GLN A 119 -9.98 3.43 10.21
CA GLN A 119 -11.13 2.92 9.45
C GLN A 119 -11.04 1.42 9.14
N PHE A 120 -9.96 0.75 9.56
CA PHE A 120 -9.63 -0.62 9.16
C PHE A 120 -10.70 -1.64 9.53
N HIS A 121 -11.38 -1.45 10.65
CA HIS A 121 -12.50 -2.29 11.09
C HIS A 121 -13.71 -2.32 10.13
N ARG A 122 -13.76 -1.40 9.17
CA ARG A 122 -14.80 -1.34 8.12
C ARG A 122 -14.40 -2.11 6.87
N TRP A 123 -13.15 -2.56 6.77
CA TRP A 123 -12.69 -3.33 5.63
C TRP A 123 -13.31 -4.73 5.66
N ARG A 124 -13.60 -5.27 4.48
CA ARG A 124 -14.11 -6.63 4.35
C ARG A 124 -13.07 -7.60 4.89
N ASP A 125 -13.51 -8.48 5.80
CA ASP A 125 -12.68 -9.52 6.41
C ASP A 125 -11.41 -8.98 7.10
N TRP A 126 -11.48 -7.78 7.70
CA TRP A 126 -10.32 -7.11 8.30
C TRP A 126 -9.61 -7.91 9.40
N ARG A 127 -10.35 -8.74 10.16
CA ARG A 127 -9.76 -9.65 11.15
C ARG A 127 -8.87 -10.70 10.48
N GLN A 128 -9.37 -11.28 9.38
CA GLN A 128 -8.60 -12.25 8.59
C GLN A 128 -7.28 -11.66 8.10
N ILE A 129 -7.20 -10.36 7.79
CA ILE A 129 -5.95 -9.72 7.40
C ILE A 129 -4.93 -9.80 8.55
N LEU A 130 -5.31 -9.37 9.76
CA LEU A 130 -4.43 -9.42 10.95
C LEU A 130 -4.06 -10.85 11.35
N ASP A 131 -4.96 -11.80 11.15
CA ASP A 131 -4.72 -13.21 11.46
C ASP A 131 -3.85 -13.89 10.38
N THR A 132 -3.73 -13.28 9.19
CA THR A 132 -2.98 -13.84 8.05
C THR A 132 -1.57 -13.27 7.93
N VAL A 133 -1.35 -11.99 8.19
CA VAL A 133 -0.02 -11.36 8.10
C VAL A 133 0.19 -10.35 9.21
N PRO A 134 1.44 -10.12 9.66
CA PRO A 134 1.74 -9.01 10.54
C PRO A 134 1.40 -7.67 9.88
N VAL A 135 0.98 -6.69 10.66
CA VAL A 135 0.57 -5.36 10.17
C VAL A 135 1.52 -4.27 10.70
N GLY A 136 2.18 -3.57 9.78
CA GLY A 136 3.02 -2.41 10.05
C GLY A 136 2.23 -1.11 9.82
N VAL A 137 2.01 -0.36 10.88
CA VAL A 137 1.29 0.92 10.84
C VAL A 137 2.28 2.07 10.96
N MET A 138 2.25 2.96 9.98
CA MET A 138 3.12 4.15 9.94
C MET A 138 2.29 5.40 10.19
N ALA A 139 2.68 6.17 11.21
CA ALA A 139 1.98 7.37 11.62
C ALA A 139 2.78 8.62 11.33
N ARG A 140 2.13 9.59 10.69
CA ARG A 140 2.61 10.96 10.60
C ARG A 140 2.31 11.69 11.92
N PRO A 141 3.02 12.79 12.22
CA PRO A 141 2.66 13.66 13.34
C PRO A 141 1.20 14.14 13.20
N GLY A 142 0.39 14.01 14.25
CA GLY A 142 -1.04 14.37 14.24
C GLY A 142 -2.02 13.18 14.15
N ASP A 143 -1.67 12.12 13.43
CA ASP A 143 -2.58 10.96 13.18
C ASP A 143 -2.64 9.96 14.34
N ARG A 144 -2.01 10.27 15.48
CA ARG A 144 -1.71 9.27 16.53
C ARG A 144 -2.92 8.86 17.37
N ILE A 145 -3.79 9.82 17.69
CA ILE A 145 -4.84 9.61 18.70
C ILE A 145 -5.96 8.75 18.11
N SER A 146 -6.50 9.15 16.95
CA SER A 146 -7.58 8.43 16.27
C SER A 146 -7.20 7.00 15.90
N ALA A 147 -5.95 6.79 15.45
CA ALA A 147 -5.45 5.47 15.07
C ALA A 147 -5.30 4.53 16.28
N ARG A 148 -4.79 5.02 17.42
CA ARG A 148 -4.62 4.21 18.65
C ARG A 148 -5.94 3.87 19.32
N LEU A 149 -6.98 4.67 19.11
CA LEU A 149 -8.32 4.45 19.65
C LEU A 149 -9.22 3.65 18.70
N SER A 150 -8.71 3.24 17.54
CA SER A 150 -9.49 2.50 16.56
C SER A 150 -9.98 1.14 17.13
N PRO A 151 -11.12 0.61 16.66
CA PRO A 151 -11.58 -0.70 17.10
C PRO A 151 -10.54 -1.80 16.89
N ALA A 152 -9.81 -1.77 15.78
CA ALA A 152 -8.74 -2.74 15.51
C ALA A 152 -7.59 -2.61 16.53
N ALA A 153 -7.14 -1.39 16.82
CA ALA A 153 -6.08 -1.15 17.80
C ALA A 153 -6.47 -1.58 19.22
N ARG A 154 -7.74 -1.41 19.59
CA ARG A 154 -8.29 -1.83 20.89
C ARG A 154 -8.42 -3.35 20.99
N ILE A 155 -9.04 -3.99 19.99
CA ILE A 155 -9.26 -5.44 19.97
C ILE A 155 -7.92 -6.19 19.95
N TYR A 156 -6.96 -5.72 19.16
CA TYR A 156 -5.67 -6.38 18.99
C TYR A 156 -4.56 -5.78 19.87
N ALA A 157 -4.89 -4.99 20.90
CA ALA A 157 -3.90 -4.40 21.80
C ALA A 157 -2.91 -5.41 22.40
N PRO A 158 -3.32 -6.64 22.79
CA PRO A 158 -2.39 -7.65 23.33
C PRO A 158 -1.33 -8.13 22.33
N TYR A 159 -1.58 -7.96 21.03
CA TYR A 159 -0.71 -8.43 19.93
C TYR A 159 0.21 -7.33 19.39
N ARG A 160 0.28 -6.19 20.09
CA ARG A 160 1.04 -5.03 19.66
C ARG A 160 2.51 -5.15 20.09
N LEU A 161 3.42 -5.16 19.11
CA LEU A 161 4.84 -4.99 19.33
C LEU A 161 5.19 -3.52 19.64
N LYS A 162 6.19 -3.30 20.50
CA LYS A 162 6.72 -1.96 20.75
C LYS A 162 7.39 -1.44 19.47
N GLY A 163 7.46 -0.11 19.33
CA GLY A 163 8.13 0.51 18.18
C GLY A 163 9.61 0.13 18.09
N SER A 164 10.28 -0.07 19.23
CA SER A 164 11.66 -0.57 19.32
C SER A 164 11.83 -2.00 18.79
N GLU A 165 10.75 -2.78 18.73
CA GLU A 165 10.72 -4.17 18.27
C GLU A 165 10.22 -4.27 16.81
N SER A 166 10.06 -3.14 16.13
CA SER A 166 9.47 -3.07 14.77
C SER A 166 10.16 -3.98 13.75
N ARG A 167 11.48 -4.16 13.84
CA ARG A 167 12.24 -5.07 12.97
C ARG A 167 11.91 -6.55 13.16
N LEU A 168 11.32 -6.93 14.30
CA LEU A 168 10.88 -8.30 14.56
C LEU A 168 9.50 -8.59 13.93
N LEU A 169 8.78 -7.57 13.48
CA LEU A 169 7.38 -7.68 13.03
C LEU A 169 7.20 -8.75 11.94
N ALA A 170 8.08 -8.79 10.94
CA ALA A 170 7.98 -9.75 9.84
C ALA A 170 8.15 -11.22 10.28
N HIS A 171 8.74 -11.44 11.45
CA HIS A 171 9.02 -12.77 12.01
C HIS A 171 8.05 -13.16 13.14
N ALA A 172 7.20 -12.24 13.59
CA ALA A 172 6.23 -12.49 14.64
C ALA A 172 5.12 -13.44 14.19
N GLN A 173 4.59 -14.24 15.13
CA GLN A 173 3.41 -15.05 14.90
C GLN A 173 2.17 -14.16 14.79
N CYS A 174 1.28 -14.47 13.86
CA CYS A 174 0.03 -13.74 13.71
C CYS A 174 -0.99 -14.16 14.78
N PRO A 175 -1.84 -13.24 15.26
CA PRO A 175 -1.86 -11.83 14.89
C PRO A 175 -0.71 -11.04 15.54
N ALA A 176 -0.13 -10.10 14.79
CA ALA A 176 0.92 -9.21 15.27
C ALA A 176 0.83 -7.87 14.54
N TRP A 177 1.04 -6.77 15.26
CA TRP A 177 1.11 -5.47 14.63
C TRP A 177 2.08 -4.54 15.36
N CYS A 178 2.64 -3.59 14.63
CA CYS A 178 3.53 -2.58 15.18
C CYS A 178 3.14 -1.20 14.66
N PHE A 179 3.33 -0.19 15.50
CA PHE A 179 3.04 1.20 15.18
C PHE A 179 4.33 2.00 15.29
N VAL A 180 4.79 2.59 14.19
CA VAL A 180 6.01 3.41 14.12
C VAL A 180 5.69 4.81 13.63
N ASN A 181 6.48 5.78 14.09
CA ASN A 181 6.39 7.15 13.62
C ASN A 181 7.31 7.36 12.42
N VAL A 182 6.84 8.13 11.45
CA VAL A 182 7.64 8.53 10.28
C VAL A 182 7.70 10.07 10.18
N PRO A 183 8.81 10.65 9.69
CA PRO A 183 8.90 12.09 9.43
C PRO A 183 7.80 12.57 8.48
N MET A 184 7.39 13.83 8.63
CA MET A 184 6.32 14.43 7.83
C MET A 184 6.80 14.81 6.43
N VAL A 185 5.92 14.65 5.44
CA VAL A 185 5.96 15.38 4.17
C VAL A 185 4.58 15.89 3.83
N ASP A 186 4.52 17.17 3.47
CA ASP A 186 3.32 17.88 3.05
C ASP A 186 2.95 17.51 1.60
N ALA A 187 2.53 16.27 1.40
CA ALA A 187 1.98 15.80 0.14
C ALA A 187 0.80 14.87 0.39
N SER A 188 -0.34 15.17 -0.24
CA SER A 188 -1.52 14.30 -0.25
C SER A 188 -2.14 14.25 -1.65
N SER A 189 -2.64 13.08 -2.07
CA SER A 189 -3.32 12.93 -3.36
C SER A 189 -4.53 13.86 -3.49
N SER A 190 -5.27 14.06 -2.40
CA SER A 190 -6.44 14.97 -2.38
C SER A 190 -6.05 16.41 -2.67
N ALA A 191 -4.93 16.90 -2.12
CA ALA A 191 -4.44 18.25 -2.42
C ALA A 191 -3.97 18.39 -3.88
N ILE A 192 -3.30 17.38 -4.43
CA ILE A 192 -2.86 17.37 -5.84
C ILE A 192 -4.08 17.43 -6.78
N ARG A 193 -5.12 16.63 -6.50
CA ARG A 193 -6.38 16.68 -7.26
C ARG A 193 -7.08 18.03 -7.13
N ALA A 194 -7.11 18.62 -5.93
CA ALA A 194 -7.73 19.93 -5.70
C ALA A 194 -7.04 21.08 -6.46
N ARG A 195 -5.72 20.97 -6.71
CA ARG A 195 -4.96 21.91 -7.54
C ARG A 195 -5.10 21.68 -9.05
N GLY A 196 -5.81 20.64 -9.48
CA GLY A 196 -6.00 20.31 -10.90
C GLY A 196 -4.78 19.65 -11.57
N GLU A 197 -3.73 19.33 -10.81
CA GLU A 197 -2.50 18.69 -11.29
C GLU A 197 -2.69 17.20 -11.64
N TRP A 198 -3.86 16.64 -11.33
CA TRP A 198 -4.22 15.25 -11.64
C TRP A 198 -5.68 15.14 -12.03
N SER A 199 -5.94 14.58 -13.20
CA SER A 199 -7.29 14.33 -13.70
C SER A 199 -7.45 12.90 -14.19
N ALA A 200 -8.60 12.30 -13.87
CA ALA A 200 -8.99 10.97 -14.31
C ALA A 200 -9.29 10.88 -15.82
N SER A 201 -9.33 12.01 -16.54
CA SER A 201 -9.79 12.11 -17.94
C SER A 201 -8.69 12.45 -18.97
N GLN A 202 -7.40 12.35 -18.62
CA GLN A 202 -6.27 12.80 -19.47
C GLN A 202 -5.91 11.90 -20.67
N GLU A 203 -6.86 11.13 -21.22
CA GLU A 203 -6.63 10.32 -22.43
C GLU A 203 -7.11 10.98 -23.75
N ARG A 204 -7.76 12.16 -23.72
CA ARG A 204 -8.33 12.77 -24.94
C ARG A 204 -7.52 13.88 -25.60
N ARG A 205 -6.43 14.39 -25.02
CA ARG A 205 -5.68 15.52 -25.61
C ARG A 205 -4.45 15.15 -26.43
N ALA A 206 -4.04 13.88 -26.46
CA ALA A 206 -2.84 13.44 -27.20
C ALA A 206 -3.15 12.83 -28.59
N LYS A 207 -4.41 12.82 -29.06
CA LYS A 207 -4.82 12.24 -30.36
C LYS A 207 -5.49 13.21 -31.34
N THR A 208 -5.44 14.52 -31.10
CA THR A 208 -6.06 15.53 -31.98
C THR A 208 -5.07 16.57 -32.51
N GLY A 209 -3.77 16.25 -32.52
CA GLY A 209 -2.69 17.16 -32.97
C GLY A 209 -1.83 16.61 -34.11
N ALA A 210 -2.33 15.65 -34.89
CA ALA A 210 -1.71 15.19 -36.12
C ALA A 210 -2.81 15.00 -37.15
N ASP A 211 -3.03 16.06 -37.94
CA ASP A 211 -3.52 16.08 -39.33
C ASP A 211 -4.07 17.48 -39.60
N ASP A 212 -3.16 18.44 -39.59
CA ASP A 212 -3.31 19.67 -40.35
C ASP A 212 -1.90 20.08 -40.76
N HIS A 213 -1.47 19.60 -41.94
CA HIS A 213 -0.62 20.30 -42.91
C HIS A 213 -0.22 19.37 -44.07
N SER A 214 -0.59 19.84 -45.27
CA SER A 214 -0.17 19.43 -46.64
C SER A 214 -0.91 18.27 -47.29
#